data_AF-A0A2H9TE81-F1
#
_entry.id   AF-A0A2H9TE81-F1
#
_cell.length_a   1.000
_cell.length_b   1.000
_cell.length_c   1.000
_cell.angle_alpha   90.00
_cell.angle_beta   90.00
_cell.angle_gamma   90.00
#
_symmetry.space_group_name_H-M   'P 1'
#
loop_
_entity.id
_entity.type
_entity.pdbx_description
1 polymer ?
#
loop_
_entity_poly.entity_id
_entity_poly.type
_entity_poly.pdbx_seq_one_letter_code
_entity_poly.pdbx_strand_id
1 'polypeptide(L)'
;MEKLNNCKKQVFDFVDFLKEYHNSDLKNFSKDFLACGLSALSLATPMYAFLETVFPKIVNKIPEISHFFPDMTSEDSIELRLGLSPFILLGGYIADKLRIKSRRKAKGNNSIGHHDGSFGTKLGFLTNIIPYGIKFGDLSKTGILTSFSIPIYYVIGRAEGFTMDFFKHVIKNEAPTERIPKKLWENSRKIKISLAGLIFATSIALTAGVYKTSDYLSESKEKKEEKVGNLEKISLRNDAFHFRIPLKDYSAPADGLRVCNSKNF
;
A
#
# COMPACT_ATOMS: atom_id res chain seq x y z
N MET A 1 19.47 -27.31 9.51
CA MET A 1 20.51 -26.46 10.14
C MET A 1 21.31 -25.63 9.14
N GLU A 2 21.69 -26.17 7.99
CA GLU A 2 22.50 -25.46 6.96
C GLU A 2 21.88 -24.15 6.43
N LYS A 3 20.56 -24.13 6.16
CA LYS A 3 19.83 -22.90 5.74
C LYS A 3 19.86 -21.79 6.79
N LEU A 4 19.82 -22.14 8.08
CA LEU A 4 19.86 -21.19 9.19
C LEU A 4 21.26 -20.57 9.33
N ASN A 5 22.31 -21.37 9.12
CA ASN A 5 23.70 -20.91 9.11
C ASN A 5 24.00 -19.98 7.94
N ASN A 6 23.43 -20.24 6.75
CA ASN A 6 23.52 -19.34 5.61
C ASN A 6 22.80 -18.01 5.86
N CYS A 7 21.63 -18.02 6.52
CA CYS A 7 20.92 -16.80 6.88
C CYS A 7 21.70 -15.95 7.88
N LYS A 8 22.23 -16.58 8.94
CA LYS A 8 23.11 -15.90 9.92
C LYS A 8 24.33 -15.27 9.25
N LYS A 9 24.99 -16.01 8.35
CA LYS A 9 26.15 -15.50 7.61
C LYS A 9 25.80 -14.26 6.78
N GLN A 10 24.66 -14.26 6.07
CA GLN A 10 24.22 -13.08 5.31
C GLN A 10 23.92 -11.86 6.19
N VAL A 11 23.41 -12.06 7.40
CA VAL A 11 23.18 -10.98 8.37
C VAL A 11 24.51 -10.44 8.89
N PHE A 12 25.48 -11.29 9.23
CA PHE A 12 26.81 -10.86 9.65
C PHE A 12 27.57 -10.13 8.54
N ASP A 13 27.56 -10.67 7.31
CA ASP A 13 28.15 -10.01 6.14
C ASP A 13 27.52 -8.62 5.88
N PHE A 14 26.22 -8.47 6.17
CA PHE A 14 25.52 -7.18 6.06
C PHE A 14 25.90 -6.22 7.19
N VAL A 15 26.02 -6.70 8.42
CA VAL A 15 26.47 -5.90 9.58
C VAL A 15 27.91 -5.43 9.39
N ASP A 16 28.80 -6.31 8.90
CA ASP A 16 30.19 -5.97 8.64
C ASP A 16 30.31 -5.02 7.45
N PHE A 17 29.48 -5.16 6.41
CA PHE A 17 29.34 -4.15 5.36
C PHE A 17 28.89 -2.79 5.92
N LEU A 18 27.92 -2.75 6.85
CA LEU A 18 27.50 -1.49 7.48
C LEU A 18 28.62 -0.87 8.31
N LYS A 19 29.42 -1.67 9.02
CA LYS A 19 30.58 -1.20 9.79
C LYS A 19 31.71 -0.69 8.90
N GLU A 20 32.08 -1.43 7.85
CA GLU A 20 33.11 -1.03 6.89
C GLU A 20 32.71 0.24 6.14
N TYR A 21 31.41 0.38 5.84
CA TYR A 21 30.85 1.60 5.25
C TYR A 21 30.74 2.76 6.25
N HIS A 22 30.52 2.50 7.54
CA HIS A 22 30.55 3.52 8.59
C HIS A 22 31.97 4.05 8.85
N ASN A 23 32.99 3.21 8.66
CA ASN A 23 34.39 3.61 8.69
C ASN A 23 34.79 4.48 7.47
N SER A 24 33.99 4.49 6.40
CA SER A 24 34.07 5.51 5.36
C SER A 24 33.34 6.78 5.82
N ASP A 25 33.95 7.95 5.60
CA ASP A 25 33.47 9.30 5.98
C ASP A 25 31.97 9.38 6.29
N LEU A 26 31.61 9.55 7.58
CA LEU A 26 30.25 9.66 8.12
C LEU A 26 29.38 10.65 7.31
N LYS A 27 30.00 11.66 6.70
CA LYS A 27 29.38 12.64 5.83
C LYS A 27 28.84 12.03 4.53
N ASN A 28 29.52 11.03 3.97
CA ASN A 28 29.06 10.32 2.77
C ASN A 28 27.96 9.32 3.09
N PHE A 29 28.06 8.61 4.23
CA PHE A 29 26.98 7.75 4.72
C PHE A 29 25.69 8.54 4.96
N SER A 30 25.76 9.63 5.72
CA SER A 30 24.58 10.46 6.03
C SER A 30 23.92 11.02 4.77
N LYS A 31 24.71 11.48 3.79
CA LYS A 31 24.17 11.93 2.50
C LYS A 31 23.50 10.82 1.69
N ASP A 32 24.08 9.62 1.66
CA ASP A 32 23.46 8.46 0.99
C ASP A 32 22.16 8.06 1.67
N PHE A 33 22.21 7.92 2.99
CA PHE A 33 21.06 7.57 3.81
C PHE A 33 19.93 8.59 3.60
N LEU A 34 20.26 9.89 3.60
CA LEU A 34 19.31 10.97 3.35
C LEU A 34 18.75 10.90 1.92
N ALA A 35 19.59 10.72 0.90
CA ALA A 35 19.15 10.69 -0.49
C ALA A 35 18.23 9.49 -0.78
N CYS A 36 18.63 8.29 -0.33
CA CYS A 36 17.83 7.08 -0.47
C CYS A 36 16.54 7.15 0.35
N GLY A 37 16.65 7.67 1.57
CA GLY A 37 15.53 7.80 2.49
C GLY A 37 14.49 8.81 2.02
N LEU A 38 14.90 10.00 1.57
CA LEU A 38 13.99 11.00 1.01
C LEU A 38 13.30 10.49 -0.26
N SER A 39 14.01 9.77 -1.11
CA SER A 39 13.42 9.09 -2.26
C SER A 39 12.36 8.07 -1.84
N ALA A 40 12.68 7.19 -0.88
CA ALA A 40 11.77 6.18 -0.39
C ALA A 40 10.52 6.82 0.24
N LEU A 41 10.68 7.81 1.12
CA LEU A 41 9.56 8.55 1.71
C LEU A 41 8.69 9.24 0.65
N SER A 42 9.30 9.84 -0.38
CA SER A 42 8.56 10.57 -1.42
C SER A 42 7.61 9.69 -2.24
N LEU A 43 7.82 8.39 -2.26
CA LEU A 43 7.01 7.45 -3.04
C LEU A 43 6.19 6.52 -2.14
N ALA A 44 6.81 6.01 -1.07
CA ALA A 44 6.18 5.10 -0.13
C ALA A 44 5.04 5.80 0.62
N THR A 45 5.22 7.04 1.07
CA THR A 45 4.19 7.70 1.90
C THR A 45 2.86 7.87 1.16
N PRO A 46 2.74 8.50 -0.02
CA PRO A 46 1.45 8.62 -0.67
C PRO A 46 0.86 7.25 -1.07
N MET A 47 1.71 6.31 -1.50
CA MET A 47 1.28 4.96 -1.88
C MET A 47 0.68 4.19 -0.70
N TYR A 48 1.42 4.06 0.40
CA TYR A 48 0.91 3.33 1.55
C TYR A 48 -0.34 4.02 2.08
N ALA A 49 -0.42 5.36 2.03
CA ALA A 49 -1.57 6.08 2.60
C ALA A 49 -2.81 5.67 1.84
N PHE A 50 -2.68 5.53 0.52
CA PHE A 50 -3.73 5.06 -0.34
C PHE A 50 -4.07 3.59 -0.03
N LEU A 51 -3.08 2.71 0.10
CA LEU A 51 -3.27 1.29 0.38
C LEU A 51 -3.89 0.99 1.75
N GLU A 52 -3.64 1.83 2.75
CA GLU A 52 -4.16 1.63 4.11
C GLU A 52 -5.54 2.26 4.30
N THR A 53 -5.89 3.32 3.56
CA THR A 53 -7.12 4.07 3.82
C THR A 53 -8.13 4.03 2.68
N VAL A 54 -7.78 4.53 1.50
CA VAL A 54 -8.72 4.65 0.37
C VAL A 54 -8.94 3.32 -0.32
N PHE A 55 -7.89 2.52 -0.50
CA PHE A 55 -7.95 1.26 -1.22
C PHE A 55 -8.88 0.24 -0.54
N PRO A 56 -8.80 -0.03 0.79
CA PRO A 56 -9.73 -0.91 1.47
C PRO A 56 -11.18 -0.45 1.27
N LYS A 57 -11.46 0.85 1.36
CA LYS A 57 -12.81 1.41 1.17
C LYS A 57 -13.35 1.22 -0.24
N ILE A 58 -12.49 1.28 -1.26
CA ILE A 58 -12.89 1.00 -2.65
C ILE A 58 -13.16 -0.50 -2.80
N VAL A 59 -12.24 -1.33 -2.32
CA VAL A 59 -12.31 -2.78 -2.49
C VAL A 59 -13.45 -3.40 -1.68
N ASN A 60 -13.79 -2.83 -0.53
CA ASN A 60 -14.91 -3.29 0.30
C ASN A 60 -16.28 -3.09 -0.36
N LYS A 61 -16.36 -2.36 -1.49
CA LYS A 61 -17.57 -2.30 -2.33
C LYS A 61 -17.73 -3.52 -3.23
N ILE A 62 -16.71 -4.38 -3.33
CA ILE A 62 -16.70 -5.61 -4.12
C ILE A 62 -16.87 -6.77 -3.12
N PRO A 63 -18.07 -7.36 -3.00
CA PRO A 63 -18.39 -8.36 -1.96
C PRO A 63 -17.43 -9.55 -1.93
N GLU A 64 -16.93 -9.96 -3.09
CA GLU A 64 -16.06 -11.13 -3.25
C GLU A 64 -14.70 -10.96 -2.56
N ILE A 65 -14.25 -9.70 -2.38
CA ILE A 65 -12.91 -9.38 -1.86
C ILE A 65 -12.91 -8.44 -0.65
N SER A 66 -14.07 -8.03 -0.16
CA SER A 66 -14.21 -7.12 0.98
C SER A 66 -13.63 -7.68 2.29
N HIS A 67 -13.70 -8.99 2.49
CA HIS A 67 -13.21 -9.65 3.70
C HIS A 67 -11.68 -9.73 3.80
N PHE A 68 -10.96 -9.28 2.77
CA PHE A 68 -9.49 -9.31 2.73
C PHE A 68 -8.84 -7.99 3.19
N PHE A 69 -9.61 -6.91 3.32
CA PHE A 69 -9.08 -5.57 3.58
C PHE A 69 -9.79 -4.93 4.77
N PRO A 70 -9.26 -5.09 6.02
CA PRO A 70 -9.77 -4.28 7.11
C PRO A 70 -9.52 -2.82 6.78
N ASP A 71 -10.54 -2.02 7.02
CA ASP A 71 -10.44 -0.58 6.92
C ASP A 71 -9.53 -0.06 8.04
N MET A 72 -8.70 0.92 7.74
CA MET A 72 -7.89 1.62 8.73
C MET A 72 -8.30 3.08 8.70
N THR A 73 -8.45 3.69 9.88
CA THR A 73 -8.76 5.12 9.93
C THR A 73 -7.57 5.93 9.42
N SER A 74 -7.81 7.17 9.01
CA SER A 74 -6.74 8.08 8.62
C SER A 74 -5.76 8.31 9.78
N GLU A 75 -6.26 8.45 11.01
CA GLU A 75 -5.47 8.63 12.22
C GLU A 75 -4.54 7.43 12.49
N ASP A 76 -5.08 6.20 12.49
CA ASP A 76 -4.28 4.98 12.68
C ASP A 76 -3.16 4.86 11.62
N SER A 77 -3.47 5.21 10.37
CA SER A 77 -2.49 5.17 9.28
C SER A 77 -1.41 6.24 9.45
N ILE A 78 -1.75 7.44 9.93
CA ILE A 78 -0.77 8.50 10.21
C ILE A 78 0.17 8.07 11.33
N GLU A 79 -0.36 7.57 12.43
CA GLU A 79 0.44 7.12 13.58
C GLU A 79 1.41 6.01 13.18
N LEU A 80 0.91 5.00 12.47
CA LEU A 80 1.72 3.90 11.95
C LEU A 80 2.88 4.40 11.10
N ARG A 81 2.67 5.40 10.24
CA ARG A 81 3.74 5.94 9.37
C ARG A 81 4.76 6.74 10.10
N LEU A 82 4.35 7.57 11.05
CA LEU A 82 5.28 8.35 11.84
C LEU A 82 6.20 7.40 12.61
N GLY A 83 5.63 6.34 13.19
CA GLY A 83 6.40 5.26 13.83
C GLY A 83 7.29 4.47 12.87
N LEU A 84 6.83 4.20 11.64
CA LEU A 84 7.61 3.45 10.64
C LEU A 84 8.60 4.30 9.83
N SER A 85 8.54 5.63 9.91
CA SER A 85 9.38 6.52 9.10
C SER A 85 10.88 6.24 9.21
N PRO A 86 11.47 5.91 10.39
CA PRO A 86 12.88 5.53 10.47
C PRO A 86 13.19 4.22 9.73
N PHE A 87 12.26 3.27 9.75
CA PHE A 87 12.37 2.01 9.04
C PHE A 87 12.21 2.17 7.53
N ILE A 88 11.37 3.12 7.07
CA ILE A 88 11.25 3.46 5.65
C ILE A 88 12.54 4.09 5.13
N LEU A 89 13.14 5.01 5.89
CA LEU A 89 14.44 5.59 5.56
C LEU A 89 15.52 4.51 5.44
N LEU A 90 15.61 3.63 6.45
CA LEU A 90 16.54 2.51 6.45
C LEU A 90 16.27 1.52 5.30
N GLY A 91 15.01 1.19 5.07
CA GLY A 91 14.57 0.32 3.98
C GLY A 91 14.95 0.87 2.62
N GLY A 92 14.80 2.19 2.41
CA GLY A 92 15.25 2.87 1.20
C GLY A 92 16.75 2.73 0.97
N TYR A 93 17.56 2.94 2.01
CA TYR A 93 19.01 2.74 1.93
C TYR A 93 19.39 1.29 1.60
N ILE A 94 18.77 0.30 2.28
CA ILE A 94 19.03 -1.12 2.03
C ILE A 94 18.61 -1.51 0.61
N ALA A 95 17.43 -1.08 0.17
CA ALA A 95 16.90 -1.33 -1.16
C ALA A 95 17.85 -0.80 -2.24
N ASP A 96 18.43 0.39 -2.06
CA ASP A 96 19.46 0.92 -2.95
C ASP A 96 20.68 0.01 -3.06
N LYS A 97 21.25 -0.41 -1.92
CA LYS A 97 22.45 -1.27 -1.92
C LYS A 97 22.18 -2.62 -2.57
N LEU A 98 21.02 -3.22 -2.27
CA LEU A 98 20.59 -4.46 -2.92
C LEU A 98 20.36 -4.27 -4.43
N ARG A 99 19.81 -3.14 -4.84
CA ARG A 99 19.59 -2.78 -6.25
C ARG A 99 20.91 -2.65 -7.01
N ILE A 100 21.89 -1.95 -6.46
CA ILE A 100 23.24 -1.84 -7.04
C ILE A 100 23.89 -3.22 -7.17
N LYS A 101 23.81 -4.06 -6.12
CA LYS A 101 24.33 -5.43 -6.13
C LYS A 101 23.64 -6.29 -7.17
N SER A 102 22.32 -6.19 -7.30
CA SER A 102 21.53 -6.88 -8.31
C SER A 102 21.96 -6.51 -9.73
N ARG A 103 22.15 -5.21 -10.01
CA ARG A 103 22.61 -4.75 -11.33
C ARG A 103 23.98 -5.27 -11.71
N ARG A 104 24.92 -5.26 -10.76
CA ARG A 104 26.29 -5.80 -10.99
C ARG A 104 26.25 -7.29 -11.35
N LYS A 105 25.30 -8.05 -10.79
CA LYS A 105 25.11 -9.47 -11.09
C LYS A 105 24.41 -9.71 -12.42
N ALA A 106 23.47 -8.84 -12.80
CA ALA A 106 22.63 -8.99 -13.98
C ALA A 106 23.34 -8.70 -15.33
N LYS A 107 24.68 -8.76 -15.40
CA LYS A 107 25.54 -8.46 -16.58
C LYS A 107 24.81 -8.66 -17.91
N GLY A 108 24.21 -7.61 -18.48
CA GLY A 108 23.40 -7.72 -19.70
C GLY A 108 22.59 -6.45 -20.05
N ASN A 109 22.34 -6.30 -21.35
CA ASN A 109 21.75 -5.17 -22.11
C ASN A 109 20.36 -4.65 -21.69
N ASN A 110 19.85 -4.99 -20.51
CA ASN A 110 18.55 -4.48 -20.08
C ASN A 110 18.69 -3.01 -19.67
N SER A 111 17.85 -2.15 -20.27
CA SER A 111 17.80 -0.74 -19.89
C SER A 111 17.70 -0.60 -18.37
N ILE A 112 18.49 0.30 -17.81
CA ILE A 112 18.63 0.52 -16.36
C ILE A 112 17.25 0.69 -15.68
N GLY A 113 16.26 1.26 -16.38
CA GLY A 113 14.88 1.35 -15.91
C GLY A 113 14.12 0.02 -15.82
N HIS A 114 14.28 -0.89 -16.77
CA HIS A 114 13.59 -2.19 -16.74
C HIS A 114 14.05 -3.08 -15.58
N HIS A 115 15.35 -3.06 -15.28
CA HIS A 115 15.90 -3.77 -14.13
C HIS A 115 15.26 -3.27 -12.82
N ASP A 116 15.10 -1.95 -12.67
CA ASP A 116 14.55 -1.37 -11.45
C ASP A 116 13.06 -1.65 -11.28
N GLY A 117 12.29 -1.63 -12.36
CA GLY A 117 10.91 -2.07 -12.30
C GLY A 117 10.82 -3.55 -11.88
N SER A 118 11.64 -4.42 -12.47
CA SER A 118 11.67 -5.84 -12.11
C SER A 118 12.13 -6.09 -10.67
N PHE A 119 13.10 -5.30 -10.18
CA PHE A 119 13.55 -5.33 -8.80
C PHE A 119 12.44 -4.86 -7.85
N GLY A 120 11.75 -3.77 -8.19
CA GLY A 120 10.59 -3.26 -7.46
C GLY A 120 9.46 -4.27 -7.38
N THR A 121 9.15 -4.98 -8.46
CA THR A 121 8.18 -6.09 -8.44
C THR A 121 8.59 -7.18 -7.45
N LYS A 122 9.86 -7.63 -7.47
CA LYS A 122 10.33 -8.70 -6.57
C LYS A 122 10.36 -8.25 -5.11
N LEU A 123 10.85 -7.05 -4.85
CA LEU A 123 10.96 -6.51 -3.50
C LEU A 123 9.57 -6.15 -2.96
N GLY A 124 8.75 -5.44 -3.75
CA GLY A 124 7.38 -5.05 -3.42
C GLY A 124 6.47 -6.24 -3.15
N PHE A 125 6.65 -7.35 -3.88
CA PHE A 125 5.96 -8.61 -3.61
C PHE A 125 6.34 -9.15 -2.22
N LEU A 126 7.64 -9.21 -1.89
CA LEU A 126 8.11 -9.70 -0.58
C LEU A 126 7.71 -8.77 0.57
N THR A 127 7.83 -7.45 0.39
CA THR A 127 7.59 -6.47 1.45
C THR A 127 6.11 -6.23 1.72
N ASN A 128 5.20 -6.60 0.80
CA ASN A 128 3.76 -6.59 1.07
C ASN A 128 3.24 -7.94 1.57
N ILE A 129 3.73 -9.07 1.05
CA ILE A 129 3.27 -10.38 1.49
C ILE A 129 3.58 -10.63 2.96
N ILE A 130 4.74 -10.19 3.45
CA ILE A 130 5.14 -10.50 4.82
C ILE A 130 4.25 -9.76 5.84
N PRO A 131 4.09 -8.42 5.80
CA PRO A 131 3.27 -7.72 6.79
C PRO A 131 1.78 -8.04 6.64
N TYR A 132 1.26 -8.09 5.41
CA TYR A 132 -0.15 -8.37 5.19
C TYR A 132 -0.48 -9.86 5.36
N GLY A 133 0.41 -10.76 4.97
CA GLY A 133 0.24 -12.20 5.20
C GLY A 133 0.32 -12.57 6.69
N ILE A 134 1.19 -11.91 7.46
CA ILE A 134 1.21 -12.03 8.93
C ILE A 134 -0.08 -11.47 9.54
N LYS A 135 -0.56 -10.31 9.06
CA LYS A 135 -1.77 -9.64 9.59
C LYS A 135 -3.06 -10.39 9.24
N PHE A 136 -3.15 -11.02 8.07
CA PHE A 136 -4.37 -11.67 7.59
C PHE A 136 -4.39 -13.19 7.74
N GLY A 137 -3.28 -13.80 8.18
CA GLY A 137 -3.21 -15.23 8.48
C GLY A 137 -3.39 -16.17 7.29
N ASP A 138 -3.50 -15.65 6.07
CA ASP A 138 -3.68 -16.43 4.84
C ASP A 138 -2.77 -15.92 3.72
N LEU A 139 -1.64 -16.62 3.57
CA LEU A 139 -0.63 -16.34 2.54
C LEU A 139 -1.16 -16.58 1.11
N SER A 140 -2.12 -17.48 0.91
CA SER A 140 -2.70 -17.79 -0.41
C SER A 140 -3.56 -16.62 -0.90
N LYS A 141 -4.44 -16.15 -0.01
CA LYS A 141 -5.27 -14.96 -0.20
C LYS A 141 -4.44 -13.70 -0.43
N THR A 142 -3.37 -13.54 0.35
CA THR A 142 -2.40 -12.44 0.20
C THR A 142 -1.65 -12.54 -1.14
N GLY A 143 -1.32 -13.74 -1.61
CA GLY A 143 -0.63 -13.96 -2.89
C GLY A 143 -1.42 -13.49 -4.10
N ILE A 144 -2.74 -13.76 -4.15
CA ILE A 144 -3.63 -13.30 -5.24
C ILE A 144 -3.74 -11.77 -5.25
N LEU A 145 -3.88 -11.15 -4.09
CA LEU A 145 -3.87 -9.70 -3.99
C LEU A 145 -2.52 -9.09 -4.46
N THR A 146 -1.43 -9.73 -4.08
CA THR A 146 -0.08 -9.23 -4.41
C THR A 146 0.20 -9.37 -5.90
N SER A 147 -0.40 -10.33 -6.61
CA SER A 147 -0.23 -10.47 -8.05
C SER A 147 -0.92 -9.36 -8.85
N PHE A 148 -2.09 -8.87 -8.42
CA PHE A 148 -2.72 -7.68 -9.04
C PHE A 148 -1.88 -6.41 -8.89
N SER A 149 -1.03 -6.36 -7.87
CA SER A 149 -0.16 -5.21 -7.61
C SER A 149 1.21 -5.32 -8.30
N ILE A 150 1.49 -6.40 -9.04
CA ILE A 150 2.73 -6.56 -9.84
C ILE A 150 2.98 -5.39 -10.80
N PRO A 151 2.02 -4.96 -11.64
CA PRO A 151 2.22 -3.84 -12.55
C PRO A 151 2.47 -2.53 -11.79
N ILE A 152 1.77 -2.35 -10.67
CA ILE A 152 1.90 -1.19 -9.79
C ILE A 152 3.32 -1.14 -9.21
N TYR A 153 3.82 -2.25 -8.65
CA TYR A 153 5.18 -2.34 -8.12
C TYR A 153 6.26 -2.18 -9.19
N TYR A 154 6.00 -2.61 -10.41
CA TYR A 154 6.93 -2.36 -11.52
C TYR A 154 7.06 -0.86 -11.80
N VAL A 155 5.94 -0.12 -11.87
CA VAL A 155 5.95 1.34 -12.07
C VAL A 155 6.62 2.05 -10.89
N ILE A 156 6.29 1.66 -9.65
CA ILE A 156 6.91 2.20 -8.44
C ILE A 156 8.41 1.94 -8.44
N GLY A 157 8.85 0.72 -8.77
CA GLY A 157 10.27 0.38 -8.83
C GLY A 157 11.03 1.27 -9.82
N ARG A 158 10.43 1.61 -10.95
CA ARG A 158 11.00 2.57 -11.91
C ARG A 158 11.04 3.99 -11.34
N ALA A 159 9.96 4.43 -10.71
CA ALA A 159 9.88 5.74 -10.08
C ALA A 159 10.94 5.87 -8.98
N GLU A 160 11.07 4.87 -8.10
CA GLU A 160 12.09 4.81 -7.05
C GLU A 160 13.51 4.82 -7.62
N GLY A 161 13.74 4.10 -8.72
CA GLY A 161 15.01 4.12 -9.44
C GLY A 161 15.38 5.53 -9.89
N PHE A 162 14.42 6.24 -10.47
CA PHE A 162 14.58 7.61 -10.93
C PHE A 162 14.79 8.59 -9.76
N THR A 163 13.89 8.60 -8.77
CA THR A 163 13.94 9.55 -7.66
C THR A 163 15.21 9.36 -6.85
N MET A 164 15.64 8.13 -6.59
CA MET A 164 16.82 7.86 -5.78
C MET A 164 18.09 8.37 -6.45
N ASP A 165 18.24 8.13 -7.75
CA ASP A 165 19.35 8.68 -8.52
C ASP A 165 19.32 10.20 -8.58
N PHE A 166 18.12 10.77 -8.73
CA PHE A 166 17.95 12.21 -8.75
C PHE A 166 18.36 12.84 -7.41
N PHE A 167 17.86 12.32 -6.28
CA PHE A 167 18.23 12.79 -4.95
C PHE A 167 19.73 12.61 -4.68
N LYS A 168 20.34 11.49 -5.09
CA LYS A 168 21.79 11.29 -4.99
C LYS A 168 22.57 12.30 -5.83
N HIS A 169 22.15 12.56 -7.07
CA HIS A 169 22.76 13.59 -7.90
C HIS A 169 22.69 14.96 -7.23
N VAL A 170 21.57 15.33 -6.62
CA VAL A 170 21.38 16.63 -5.95
C VAL A 170 22.16 16.75 -4.64
N ILE A 171 22.13 15.72 -3.79
CA ILE A 171 22.68 15.76 -2.42
C ILE A 171 24.17 15.43 -2.40
N LYS A 172 24.61 14.46 -3.21
CA LYS A 172 25.98 13.97 -3.24
C LYS A 172 26.81 14.51 -4.39
N ASN A 173 26.19 15.19 -5.36
CA ASN A 173 26.83 15.52 -6.65
C ASN A 173 27.37 14.26 -7.37
N GLU A 174 26.71 13.12 -7.21
CA GLU A 174 27.07 11.93 -7.98
C GLU A 174 26.82 12.15 -9.48
N ALA A 175 27.58 11.46 -10.33
CA ALA A 175 27.33 11.51 -11.76
C ALA A 175 25.89 11.05 -12.08
N PRO A 176 25.16 11.77 -12.93
CA PRO A 176 23.81 11.38 -13.30
C PRO A 176 23.86 10.04 -14.04
N THR A 177 22.88 9.19 -13.79
CA THR A 177 22.72 7.95 -14.52
C THR A 177 21.89 8.19 -15.79
N GLU A 178 21.85 7.19 -16.67
CA GLU A 178 21.00 7.22 -17.88
C GLU A 178 19.50 7.37 -17.58
N ARG A 179 19.07 7.18 -16.31
CA ARG A 179 17.66 7.38 -15.91
C ARG A 179 17.27 8.84 -15.86
N ILE A 180 18.20 9.73 -15.57
CA ILE A 180 17.91 11.16 -15.44
C ILE A 180 17.94 11.76 -16.86
N PRO A 181 16.82 12.28 -17.38
CA PRO A 181 16.79 12.96 -18.67
C PRO A 181 17.89 14.02 -18.80
N LYS A 182 18.53 14.12 -19.97
CA LYS A 182 19.62 15.08 -20.26
C LYS A 182 19.33 16.50 -19.80
N LYS A 183 18.14 16.96 -20.17
CA LYS A 183 17.61 18.28 -19.79
C LYS A 183 17.59 18.53 -18.28
N LEU A 184 17.48 17.50 -17.43
CA LEU A 184 17.41 17.66 -15.97
C LEU A 184 18.79 17.77 -15.31
N TRP A 185 19.84 17.12 -15.81
CA TRP A 185 21.17 17.24 -15.21
C TRP A 185 21.98 18.44 -15.72
N GLU A 186 21.72 18.90 -16.94
CA GLU A 186 22.29 20.12 -17.53
C GLU A 186 21.82 21.41 -16.83
N ASN A 187 20.74 21.33 -16.05
CA ASN A 187 20.21 22.47 -15.29
C ASN A 187 21.14 22.94 -14.16
N SER A 188 20.94 24.20 -13.74
CA SER A 188 21.65 24.76 -12.59
C SER A 188 21.36 24.00 -11.30
N ARG A 189 22.31 24.02 -10.36
CA ARG A 189 22.16 23.39 -9.04
C ARG A 189 20.93 23.90 -8.28
N LYS A 190 20.61 25.20 -8.42
CA LYS A 190 19.43 25.82 -7.80
C LYS A 190 18.14 25.16 -8.31
N ILE A 191 17.99 25.02 -9.63
CA ILE A 191 16.82 24.38 -10.25
C ILE A 191 16.69 22.93 -9.80
N LYS A 192 17.81 22.20 -9.72
CA LYS A 192 17.82 20.80 -9.26
C LYS A 192 17.36 20.65 -7.81
N ILE A 193 17.83 21.52 -6.91
CA ILE A 193 17.38 21.55 -5.51
C ILE A 193 15.88 21.91 -5.43
N SER A 194 15.42 22.91 -6.21
CA SER A 194 14.01 23.28 -6.25
C SER A 194 13.13 22.12 -6.73
N LEU A 195 13.57 21.37 -7.74
CA LEU A 195 12.84 20.20 -8.23
C LEU A 195 12.80 19.07 -7.20
N ALA A 196 13.90 18.82 -6.47
CA ALA A 196 13.92 17.86 -5.37
C ALA A 196 12.94 18.25 -4.25
N GLY A 197 12.92 19.54 -3.89
CA GLY A 197 11.96 20.09 -2.95
C GLY A 197 10.52 19.94 -3.43
N LEU A 198 10.26 20.19 -4.73
CA LEU A 198 8.93 20.04 -5.34
C LEU A 198 8.44 18.59 -5.31
N ILE A 199 9.31 17.62 -5.64
CA ILE A 199 8.98 16.18 -5.55
C ILE A 199 8.56 15.84 -4.12
N PHE A 200 9.34 16.25 -3.12
CA PHE A 200 9.07 15.97 -1.73
C PHE A 200 7.78 16.65 -1.23
N ALA A 201 7.59 17.93 -1.57
CA ALA A 201 6.37 18.67 -1.23
C ALA A 201 5.12 18.06 -1.87
N THR A 202 5.22 17.62 -3.13
CA THR A 202 4.13 16.94 -3.83
C THR A 202 3.77 15.62 -3.15
N SER A 203 4.76 14.86 -2.68
CA SER A 203 4.52 13.65 -1.90
C SER A 203 3.70 13.93 -0.63
N ILE A 204 4.05 14.99 0.12
CA ILE A 204 3.32 15.40 1.31
C ILE A 204 1.88 15.81 0.95
N ALA A 205 1.72 16.63 -0.10
CA ALA A 205 0.42 17.09 -0.55
C ALA A 205 -0.49 15.94 -1.01
N LEU A 206 0.06 14.98 -1.77
CA LEU A 206 -0.65 13.76 -2.17
C LEU A 206 -1.06 12.92 -0.97
N THR A 207 -0.16 12.72 -0.01
CA THR A 207 -0.45 12.00 1.23
C THR A 207 -1.63 12.65 1.97
N ALA A 208 -1.58 13.97 2.17
CA ALA A 208 -2.68 14.71 2.82
C ALA A 208 -3.99 14.63 2.01
N GLY A 209 -3.92 14.69 0.68
CA GLY A 209 -5.08 14.54 -0.20
C GLY A 209 -5.72 13.16 -0.09
N VAL A 210 -4.91 12.11 0.04
CA VAL A 210 -5.39 10.73 0.26
C VAL A 210 -6.16 10.63 1.58
N TYR A 211 -5.63 11.20 2.67
CA TYR A 211 -6.33 11.19 3.96
C TYR A 211 -7.64 11.94 3.92
N LYS A 212 -7.66 13.16 3.36
CA LYS A 212 -8.90 13.91 3.17
C LYS A 212 -9.93 13.13 2.36
N THR A 213 -9.48 12.42 1.33
CA THR A 213 -10.35 11.56 0.51
C THR A 213 -10.90 10.39 1.32
N SER A 214 -10.06 9.75 2.13
CA SER A 214 -10.45 8.69 3.05
C SER A 214 -11.52 9.16 4.04
N ASP A 215 -11.35 10.32 4.66
CA ASP A 215 -12.29 10.86 5.65
C ASP A 215 -13.64 11.18 5.01
N TYR A 216 -13.63 11.80 3.84
CA TYR A 216 -14.84 12.06 3.05
C TYR A 216 -15.62 10.78 2.72
N LEU A 217 -14.91 9.69 2.37
CA LEU A 217 -15.54 8.40 2.11
C LEU A 217 -16.18 7.82 3.38
N SER A 218 -15.55 7.98 4.56
CA SER A 218 -16.12 7.54 5.84
C SER A 218 -17.39 8.30 6.21
N GLU A 219 -17.37 9.64 6.16
CA GLU A 219 -18.55 10.46 6.48
C GLU A 219 -19.75 10.13 5.57
N SER A 220 -19.48 9.81 4.30
CA SER A 220 -20.54 9.45 3.34
C SER A 220 -21.25 8.15 3.71
N LYS A 221 -20.56 7.24 4.41
CA LYS A 221 -21.11 5.96 4.88
C LYS A 221 -21.95 6.16 6.13
N GLU A 222 -21.42 6.89 7.13
CA GLU A 222 -22.15 7.20 8.37
C GLU A 222 -23.46 7.94 8.10
N LYS A 223 -23.46 8.96 7.23
CA LYS A 223 -24.69 9.68 6.84
C LYS A 223 -25.72 8.79 6.13
N LYS A 224 -25.27 7.74 5.42
CA LYS A 224 -26.18 6.76 4.80
C LYS A 224 -26.75 5.80 5.85
N GLU A 225 -25.92 5.29 6.74
CA GLU A 225 -26.34 4.40 7.82
C GLU A 225 -27.29 5.10 8.80
N GLU A 226 -27.04 6.37 9.14
CA GLU A 226 -27.94 7.20 9.94
C GLU A 226 -29.30 7.41 9.25
N LYS A 227 -29.30 7.67 7.93
CA LYS A 227 -30.55 7.78 7.14
C LYS A 227 -31.32 6.47 7.09
N VAL A 228 -30.64 5.33 6.91
CA VAL A 228 -31.27 4.01 6.89
C VAL A 228 -31.82 3.66 8.28
N GLY A 229 -31.06 3.88 9.35
CA GLY A 229 -31.52 3.66 10.72
C GLY A 229 -32.69 4.57 11.11
N ASN A 230 -32.73 5.81 10.63
CA ASN A 230 -33.88 6.70 10.81
C ASN A 230 -35.09 6.25 10.00
N LEU A 231 -34.91 5.73 8.78
CA LEU A 231 -35.99 5.16 7.97
C LEU A 231 -36.55 3.87 8.58
N GLU A 232 -35.70 2.98 9.12
CA GLU A 232 -36.13 1.78 9.85
C GLU A 232 -36.86 2.16 11.14
N LYS A 233 -36.38 3.17 11.89
CA LYS A 233 -37.10 3.70 13.06
C LYS A 233 -38.46 4.31 12.70
N ILE A 234 -38.58 4.96 11.55
CA ILE A 234 -39.86 5.49 11.04
C ILE A 234 -40.77 4.34 10.58
N SER A 235 -40.23 3.30 9.93
CA SER A 235 -40.96 2.09 9.55
C SER A 235 -41.51 1.36 10.78
N LEU A 236 -40.70 1.16 11.82
CA LEU A 236 -41.09 0.51 13.07
C LEU A 236 -42.01 1.38 13.94
N ARG A 237 -41.95 2.72 13.83
CA ARG A 237 -42.94 3.62 14.46
C ARG A 237 -44.27 3.63 13.71
N ASN A 238 -44.29 3.36 12.41
CA ASN A 238 -45.50 3.35 11.60
C ASN A 238 -46.30 2.04 11.70
N ASP A 239 -45.84 1.04 12.47
CA ASP A 239 -46.67 -0.08 12.92
C ASP A 239 -47.82 0.37 13.87
N ALA A 240 -47.90 1.66 14.18
CA ALA A 240 -49.08 2.28 14.80
C ALA A 240 -50.23 2.57 13.82
N PHE A 241 -50.12 2.26 12.53
CA PHE A 241 -51.30 2.16 11.67
C PHE A 241 -51.94 0.78 11.81
N HIS A 242 -52.76 0.65 12.84
CA HIS A 242 -53.82 -0.35 12.92
C HIS A 242 -54.78 -0.19 11.73
N PHE A 243 -54.42 -0.73 10.57
CA PHE A 243 -55.44 -1.15 9.61
C PHE A 243 -56.13 -2.38 10.20
N ARG A 244 -57.17 -2.13 11.01
CA ARG A 244 -58.24 -3.10 11.24
C ARG A 244 -59.04 -3.24 9.94
N ILE A 245 -58.44 -3.88 8.93
CA ILE A 245 -59.24 -4.54 7.92
C ILE A 245 -59.56 -5.89 8.53
N PRO A 246 -60.82 -6.22 8.84
CA PRO A 246 -61.17 -7.58 9.19
C PRO A 246 -60.74 -8.45 8.00
N LEU A 247 -59.78 -9.34 8.24
CA LEU A 247 -59.50 -10.45 7.33
C LEU A 247 -60.79 -11.24 7.22
N LYS A 248 -61.60 -10.91 6.21
CA LYS A 248 -62.59 -11.85 5.69
C LYS A 248 -61.78 -13.03 5.15
N ASP A 249 -62.07 -14.21 5.68
CA ASP A 249 -61.52 -15.48 5.20
C ASP A 249 -61.64 -15.55 3.68
N TYR A 250 -60.54 -15.27 2.99
CA TYR A 250 -60.37 -15.71 1.62
C TYR A 250 -59.89 -17.15 1.70
N SER A 251 -60.83 -18.07 1.85
CA SER A 251 -60.64 -19.45 1.45
C SER A 251 -60.53 -19.47 -0.08
N ALA A 252 -59.30 -19.49 -0.58
CA ALA A 252 -59.07 -19.96 -1.93
C ALA A 252 -59.50 -21.45 -1.96
N PRO A 253 -60.35 -21.88 -2.91
CA PRO A 253 -60.63 -23.30 -3.08
C PRO A 253 -59.32 -24.00 -3.44
N ALA A 254 -58.84 -24.82 -2.51
CA ALA A 254 -57.70 -25.69 -2.73
C ALA A 254 -58.10 -26.77 -3.74
N ASP A 255 -57.46 -26.76 -4.90
CA ASP A 255 -57.50 -27.89 -5.83
C ASP A 255 -56.89 -29.13 -5.17
N GLY A 256 -57.76 -30.07 -4.79
CA GLY A 256 -57.60 -31.47 -5.17
C GLY A 256 -56.68 -32.39 -4.35
N LEU A 257 -56.11 -32.00 -3.20
CA LEU A 257 -55.36 -32.94 -2.36
C LEU A 257 -56.24 -33.58 -1.28
N ARG A 258 -56.73 -34.80 -1.56
CA ARG A 258 -57.34 -35.70 -0.57
C ARG A 258 -56.29 -36.09 0.46
N VAL A 259 -56.39 -35.55 1.67
CA VAL A 259 -55.73 -36.11 2.85
C VAL A 259 -56.63 -37.21 3.41
N CYS A 260 -56.15 -38.45 3.38
CA CYS A 260 -56.81 -39.57 4.03
C CYS A 260 -56.80 -39.37 5.54
N ASN A 261 -57.98 -39.29 6.15
CA ASN A 261 -58.16 -39.41 7.60
C ASN A 261 -57.93 -40.86 8.02
N SER A 262 -56.91 -41.12 8.84
CA SER A 262 -56.91 -42.30 9.72
C SER A 262 -57.38 -41.87 11.11
N LYS A 263 -58.61 -42.26 11.44
CA LYS A 263 -59.11 -42.32 12.81
C LYS A 263 -58.52 -43.56 13.51
N ASN A 264 -58.24 -43.38 14.80
CA ASN A 264 -58.15 -44.40 15.86
C ASN A 264 -56.89 -45.27 15.89
N PHE A 265 -55.95 -44.95 16.78
CA PHE A 265 -55.74 -45.61 18.08
C PHE A 265 -54.94 -44.68 19.01
#